data_AF-A0A8U0TVN3-F1
#
_entry.id   AF-A0A8U0TVN3-F1
#
_cell.length_a   1.000
_cell.length_b   1.000
_cell.length_c   1.000
_cell.angle_alpha   90.00
_cell.angle_beta   90.00
_cell.angle_gamma   90.00
#
_symmetry.space_group_name_H-M   'P 1'
#
loop_
_entity.id
_entity.type
_entity.pdbx_description
1 polymer ?
#
loop_
_entity_poly.entity_id
_entity_poly.type
_entity_poly.pdbx_seq_one_letter_code
_entity_poly.pdbx_strand_id
1 'polypeptide(L)'
;MTPTKTSQDGSHRDSSVVASASNNPPTQMHINKGSTLTPSDGSGDSAGWSATVKTPASGTTRATASQARGAGAKTTDTRYANKNIPTVRYHPDITEKKPEAHQHSHSPVKSSQVRGKPLVSPPRIKAIPLGLGQKMEGGVVEKVELQTRGQRENPSWFAWRQNRITASIAHRLAHSRFVTGQSQTPPASYLAAITGRGTNVKTRAMNWGIEREAEAVRRYQSLKSKALGRAVRVQECGLFIDPKRPWLAGSPDGIVEDQRTGQRLLCLEVKCPYKHRLNTVAQACREDPAFCLTIQDQGVEQVRYHLKPDHTYYTQIQCQLAVTGLSQADLVVFTLKETAIIPVTFDPMFWDDTLVKLEMFYTDAVLPYLRDNGLDVPAMRPEE
;
A
#
# COMPACT_ATOMS: atom_id res chain seq x y z
N MET A 1 39.95 68.15 -13.81
CA MET A 1 39.98 67.99 -15.27
C MET A 1 39.32 66.66 -15.61
N THR A 2 38.07 66.68 -16.09
CA THR A 2 37.45 65.62 -16.92
C THR A 2 38.12 65.61 -18.31
N PRO A 3 38.05 64.55 -19.16
CA PRO A 3 36.83 63.84 -19.61
C PRO A 3 37.06 62.30 -19.80
N THR A 4 36.22 61.40 -20.33
CA THR A 4 35.08 61.45 -21.27
C THR A 4 34.29 60.13 -21.21
N LYS A 5 32.99 60.20 -21.54
CA LYS A 5 32.05 59.08 -21.79
C LYS A 5 32.38 58.29 -23.06
N THR A 6 31.91 57.03 -23.13
CA THR A 6 31.19 56.49 -24.31
C THR A 6 30.22 55.38 -23.92
N SER A 7 29.13 55.31 -24.66
CA SER A 7 27.87 54.58 -24.46
C SER A 7 27.68 53.53 -25.56
N GLN A 8 26.94 52.45 -25.29
CA GLN A 8 26.14 51.60 -26.19
C GLN A 8 25.47 50.54 -25.30
N ASP A 9 24.19 50.64 -24.94
CA ASP A 9 22.94 50.44 -25.70
C ASP A 9 22.76 49.03 -26.25
N GLY A 10 21.64 48.39 -25.89
CA GLY A 10 21.37 46.98 -26.13
C GLY A 10 20.17 46.44 -25.33
N SER A 11 18.99 46.93 -25.69
CA SER A 11 17.67 46.50 -25.23
C SER A 11 17.39 45.00 -25.39
N HIS A 12 16.73 44.39 -24.41
CA HIS A 12 15.54 43.57 -24.68
C HIS A 12 14.62 43.49 -23.47
N ARG A 13 13.39 43.98 -23.68
CA ARG A 13 12.22 43.70 -22.85
C ARG A 13 11.89 42.21 -22.99
N ASP A 14 11.50 41.56 -21.90
CA ASP A 14 10.38 40.64 -22.03
C ASP A 14 9.50 40.57 -20.78
N SER A 15 8.22 40.42 -21.07
CA SER A 15 7.10 40.79 -20.22
C SER A 15 6.70 39.64 -19.32
N SER A 16 6.54 39.92 -18.03
CA SER A 16 5.95 39.01 -17.05
C SER A 16 4.45 38.85 -17.31
N VAL A 17 4.06 37.75 -17.94
CA VAL A 17 2.66 37.28 -17.96
C VAL A 17 2.47 36.30 -16.81
N VAL A 18 1.70 36.74 -15.82
CA VAL A 18 1.26 35.94 -14.68
C VAL A 18 0.09 35.07 -15.17
N ALA A 19 0.35 33.78 -15.42
CA ALA A 19 -0.70 32.82 -15.71
C ALA A 19 -1.07 32.06 -14.43
N SER A 20 -2.21 32.40 -13.87
CA SER A 20 -2.90 31.69 -12.78
C SER A 20 -3.27 30.27 -13.23
N ALA A 21 -2.58 29.26 -12.68
CA ALA A 21 -2.96 27.86 -12.86
C ALA A 21 -4.14 27.53 -11.94
N SER A 22 -5.29 27.26 -12.56
CA SER A 22 -6.48 26.72 -11.92
C SER A 22 -6.19 25.31 -11.39
N ASN A 23 -6.20 25.15 -10.06
CA ASN A 23 -6.18 23.86 -9.38
C ASN A 23 -7.58 23.23 -9.47
N ASN A 24 -7.78 22.34 -10.45
CA ASN A 24 -8.89 21.39 -10.42
C ASN A 24 -8.41 20.04 -9.87
N PRO A 25 -9.09 19.46 -8.87
CA PRO A 25 -8.73 18.15 -8.34
C PRO A 25 -9.02 17.02 -9.35
N PRO A 26 -8.23 15.93 -9.33
CA PRO A 26 -8.37 14.84 -10.30
C PRO A 26 -9.70 14.10 -10.15
N THR A 27 -10.37 13.85 -11.27
CA THR A 27 -11.66 13.15 -11.34
C THR A 27 -11.49 11.65 -11.12
N GLN A 28 -12.14 11.13 -10.09
CA GLN A 28 -12.26 9.70 -9.81
C GLN A 28 -13.26 9.04 -10.77
N MET A 29 -12.96 7.84 -11.27
CA MET A 29 -13.73 7.18 -12.33
C MET A 29 -14.33 5.85 -11.86
N HIS A 30 -15.63 5.65 -12.13
CA HIS A 30 -16.36 4.40 -11.89
C HIS A 30 -17.12 3.98 -13.16
N ILE A 31 -17.17 2.68 -13.44
CA ILE A 31 -18.00 2.09 -14.51
C ILE A 31 -18.81 0.94 -13.91
N ASN A 32 -20.12 1.13 -13.80
CA ASN A 32 -21.06 0.04 -13.57
C ASN A 32 -21.23 -0.78 -14.86
N LYS A 33 -21.27 -2.10 -14.75
CA LYS A 33 -21.71 -2.95 -15.87
C LYS A 33 -23.24 -2.87 -15.98
N GLY A 34 -23.73 -2.30 -17.07
CA GLY A 34 -25.13 -2.33 -17.47
C GLY A 34 -25.48 -3.61 -18.24
N SER A 35 -26.73 -4.07 -18.08
CA SER A 35 -27.36 -5.11 -18.88
C SER A 35 -28.61 -4.52 -19.55
N THR A 36 -28.57 -4.39 -20.87
CA THR A 36 -29.64 -4.53 -21.89
C THR A 36 -31.04 -3.92 -21.68
N LEU A 37 -31.37 -2.99 -22.58
CA LEU A 37 -32.70 -2.48 -22.94
C LEU A 37 -33.49 -3.48 -23.83
N THR A 38 -34.83 -3.47 -23.72
CA THR A 38 -35.79 -3.26 -24.83
C THR A 38 -37.16 -2.75 -24.31
N PRO A 39 -38.00 -2.10 -25.15
CA PRO A 39 -39.13 -1.26 -24.73
C PRO A 39 -40.53 -1.81 -25.11
N SER A 40 -41.59 -1.30 -24.47
CA SER A 40 -42.94 -1.19 -25.06
C SER A 40 -43.89 -0.29 -24.27
N ASP A 41 -44.76 0.39 -25.02
CA ASP A 41 -45.72 1.45 -24.71
C ASP A 41 -46.83 1.16 -23.68
N GLY A 42 -47.52 2.22 -23.24
CA GLY A 42 -48.96 2.17 -22.95
C GLY A 42 -49.46 2.99 -21.75
N SER A 43 -49.88 4.23 -22.01
CA SER A 43 -51.12 4.92 -21.55
C SER A 43 -51.77 4.61 -20.20
N GLY A 44 -52.19 5.68 -19.49
CA GLY A 44 -53.50 5.69 -18.81
C GLY A 44 -53.55 6.24 -17.38
N ASP A 45 -54.08 7.45 -17.29
CA ASP A 45 -55.03 7.94 -16.29
C ASP A 45 -54.65 8.40 -14.86
N SER A 46 -55.03 9.66 -14.69
CA SER A 46 -55.34 10.51 -13.54
C SER A 46 -56.11 9.92 -12.35
N ALA A 47 -55.72 10.34 -11.15
CA ALA A 47 -56.52 10.84 -10.01
C ALA A 47 -55.60 10.81 -8.78
N GLY A 48 -55.59 11.68 -7.77
CA GLY A 48 -56.39 12.82 -7.37
C GLY A 48 -55.95 13.17 -5.93
N TRP A 49 -55.65 14.45 -5.70
CA TRP A 49 -55.70 15.23 -4.45
C TRP A 49 -55.08 14.82 -3.09
N SER A 50 -54.34 15.83 -2.56
CA SER A 50 -54.40 16.44 -1.22
C SER A 50 -53.64 15.84 -0.02
N ALA A 51 -52.48 16.45 0.22
CA ALA A 51 -52.04 17.19 1.42
C ALA A 51 -52.65 16.88 2.82
N THR A 52 -51.76 16.68 3.81
CA THR A 52 -51.51 17.62 4.95
C THR A 52 -51.08 16.90 6.24
N VAL A 53 -49.86 17.22 6.69
CA VAL A 53 -49.33 17.50 8.05
C VAL A 53 -49.82 16.65 9.25
N LYS A 54 -48.85 16.14 10.05
CA LYS A 54 -48.77 16.36 11.51
C LYS A 54 -47.46 15.82 12.12
N THR A 55 -46.68 16.72 12.70
CA THR A 55 -45.80 16.47 13.86
C THR A 55 -46.65 16.26 15.12
N PRO A 56 -46.11 15.65 16.20
CA PRO A 56 -45.59 16.49 17.28
C PRO A 56 -44.35 15.93 18.01
N ALA A 57 -43.82 16.80 18.88
CA ALA A 57 -42.59 16.72 19.64
C ALA A 57 -42.72 16.10 21.04
N SER A 58 -41.56 15.72 21.57
CA SER A 58 -41.06 15.81 22.96
C SER A 58 -41.86 15.25 24.15
N GLY A 59 -41.18 14.42 24.96
CA GLY A 59 -41.56 14.13 26.34
C GLY A 59 -40.38 13.54 27.12
N THR A 60 -39.80 14.34 28.00
CA THR A 60 -38.72 14.04 28.94
C THR A 60 -39.28 13.35 30.18
N THR A 61 -38.61 12.29 30.70
CA THR A 61 -38.57 12.02 32.15
C THR A 61 -37.30 11.27 32.55
N ARG A 62 -36.77 11.66 33.70
CA ARG A 62 -35.59 11.14 34.39
C ARG A 62 -36.09 10.48 35.66
N ALA A 63 -35.63 9.28 36.00
CA ALA A 63 -35.73 8.74 37.36
C ALA A 63 -34.62 7.73 37.63
N THR A 64 -34.18 7.74 38.88
CA THR A 64 -32.96 7.18 39.47
C THR A 64 -33.22 5.95 40.35
N ALA A 65 -32.16 5.16 40.58
CA ALA A 65 -31.95 4.15 41.65
C ALA A 65 -32.78 2.84 41.52
N SER A 66 -32.30 1.64 41.85
CA SER A 66 -31.46 1.25 43.00
C SER A 66 -30.80 -0.14 42.79
N GLN A 67 -29.91 -0.48 43.72
CA GLN A 67 -29.08 -1.68 43.82
C GLN A 67 -29.87 -3.00 44.02
N ALA A 68 -29.33 -4.12 43.49
CA ALA A 68 -29.36 -5.42 44.17
C ALA A 68 -28.24 -6.34 43.66
N ARG A 69 -27.50 -6.94 44.60
CA ARG A 69 -26.51 -8.00 44.38
C ARG A 69 -27.22 -9.33 44.08
N GLY A 70 -26.66 -10.15 43.20
CA GLY A 70 -27.05 -11.55 43.03
C GLY A 70 -26.02 -12.32 42.21
N ALA A 71 -25.34 -13.27 42.86
CA ALA A 71 -24.42 -14.21 42.23
C ALA A 71 -25.17 -15.14 41.25
N GLY A 72 -24.55 -15.47 40.12
CA GLY A 72 -25.13 -16.40 39.15
C GLY A 72 -24.10 -16.86 38.13
N ALA A 73 -23.96 -18.17 38.01
CA ALA A 73 -22.88 -18.90 37.36
C ALA A 73 -22.78 -18.72 35.84
N LYS A 74 -21.58 -18.98 35.34
CA LYS A 74 -21.23 -19.19 33.94
C LYS A 74 -22.11 -20.28 33.31
N THR A 75 -22.76 -19.98 32.20
CA THR A 75 -23.24 -20.98 31.23
C THR A 75 -22.88 -20.50 29.82
N THR A 76 -21.80 -21.07 29.27
CA THR A 76 -21.52 -21.06 27.83
C THR A 76 -22.31 -22.21 27.20
N ASP A 77 -23.33 -21.88 26.41
CA ASP A 77 -24.07 -22.87 25.62
C ASP A 77 -23.32 -23.13 24.30
N THR A 78 -22.59 -24.24 24.28
CA THR A 78 -22.05 -24.86 23.06
C THR A 78 -22.97 -25.98 22.65
N ARG A 79 -23.75 -25.79 21.58
CA ARG A 79 -24.36 -26.87 20.78
C ARG A 79 -24.52 -26.39 19.34
N TYR A 80 -23.74 -26.93 18.41
CA TYR A 80 -24.24 -27.92 17.45
C TYR A 80 -23.08 -28.60 16.72
N ALA A 81 -23.25 -29.91 16.61
CA ALA A 81 -22.26 -30.92 16.35
C ALA A 81 -21.92 -31.11 14.87
N ASN A 82 -20.63 -31.36 14.63
CA ASN A 82 -20.07 -32.55 13.97
C ASN A 82 -20.93 -33.24 12.89
N LYS A 83 -20.48 -33.14 11.62
CA LYS A 83 -20.69 -34.18 10.61
C LYS A 83 -19.39 -34.47 9.87
N ASN A 84 -19.05 -35.76 9.86
CA ASN A 84 -17.88 -36.42 9.30
C ASN A 84 -17.50 -35.94 7.88
N ILE A 85 -16.21 -35.68 7.66
CA ILE A 85 -15.59 -35.61 6.33
C ILE A 85 -14.39 -36.56 6.33
N PRO A 86 -14.28 -37.49 5.36
CA PRO A 86 -13.26 -38.54 5.36
C PRO A 86 -11.87 -38.00 4.99
N THR A 87 -10.88 -38.40 5.78
CA THR A 87 -9.44 -38.23 5.53
C THR A 87 -8.98 -39.11 4.37
N VAL A 88 -8.55 -38.50 3.27
CA VAL A 88 -7.77 -39.18 2.22
C VAL A 88 -6.29 -38.98 2.51
N ARG A 89 -5.60 -40.09 2.84
CA ARG A 89 -4.14 -40.19 2.85
C ARG A 89 -3.69 -40.54 1.44
N TYR A 90 -2.73 -39.80 0.88
CA TYR A 90 -2.07 -40.18 -0.36
C TYR A 90 -0.71 -40.80 -0.02
N HIS A 91 -0.50 -42.04 -0.47
CA HIS A 91 0.80 -42.71 -0.53
C HIS A 91 1.24 -42.71 -2.00
N PRO A 92 2.55 -42.64 -2.31
CA PRO A 92 3.05 -42.55 -3.69
C PRO A 92 3.17 -43.93 -4.34
N ASP A 93 3.44 -43.89 -5.64
CA ASP A 93 3.70 -44.99 -6.59
C ASP A 93 2.50 -45.47 -7.41
N ILE A 94 2.49 -45.11 -8.70
CA ILE A 94 2.61 -46.05 -9.82
C ILE A 94 3.02 -45.27 -11.09
N THR A 95 3.90 -45.94 -11.82
CA THR A 95 4.56 -45.66 -13.09
C THR A 95 3.65 -45.32 -14.28
N GLU A 96 4.03 -44.34 -15.11
CA GLU A 96 3.62 -44.29 -16.52
C GLU A 96 4.79 -43.94 -17.45
N LYS A 97 4.73 -44.56 -18.63
CA LYS A 97 5.79 -44.76 -19.61
C LYS A 97 6.07 -43.52 -20.47
N LYS A 98 7.35 -43.36 -20.81
CA LYS A 98 7.91 -42.38 -21.75
C LYS A 98 7.89 -42.93 -23.18
N PRO A 99 7.61 -42.14 -24.23
CA PRO A 99 8.01 -42.48 -25.59
C PRO A 99 9.36 -41.85 -25.95
N GLU A 100 10.19 -42.64 -26.63
CA GLU A 100 11.51 -42.30 -27.17
C GLU A 100 11.39 -41.42 -28.42
N ALA A 101 12.31 -40.47 -28.59
CA ALA A 101 12.64 -39.89 -29.88
C ALA A 101 14.13 -39.50 -29.94
N HIS A 102 14.74 -40.02 -31.00
CA HIS A 102 16.11 -40.03 -31.49
C HIS A 102 17.07 -38.87 -31.17
N GLN A 103 18.29 -39.27 -30.82
CA GLN A 103 19.51 -38.46 -30.81
C GLN A 103 20.04 -38.25 -32.23
N HIS A 104 20.28 -37.00 -32.62
CA HIS A 104 21.29 -36.66 -33.63
C HIS A 104 22.25 -35.62 -33.07
N SER A 105 23.52 -36.04 -33.02
CA SER A 105 24.68 -35.28 -32.59
C SER A 105 25.22 -34.45 -33.76
N HIS A 106 25.24 -33.13 -33.61
CA HIS A 106 26.11 -32.26 -34.40
C HIS A 106 26.77 -31.24 -33.47
N SER A 107 28.09 -31.36 -33.32
CA SER A 107 28.95 -30.30 -32.79
C SER A 107 29.22 -29.27 -33.90
N PRO A 108 29.36 -27.98 -33.57
CA PRO A 108 30.54 -27.30 -34.09
C PRO A 108 31.20 -26.29 -33.13
N VAL A 109 32.54 -26.38 -33.12
CA VAL A 109 33.54 -25.30 -33.20
C VAL A 109 33.61 -24.25 -32.07
N LYS A 110 34.77 -24.27 -31.40
CA LYS A 110 35.30 -23.21 -30.53
C LYS A 110 35.44 -21.90 -31.31
N SER A 111 34.79 -20.83 -30.84
CA SER A 111 35.20 -19.45 -31.15
C SER A 111 35.49 -18.69 -29.87
N SER A 112 36.53 -17.87 -29.96
CA SER A 112 37.25 -17.16 -28.91
C SER A 112 36.40 -16.22 -28.07
N GLN A 113 36.56 -16.33 -26.75
CA GLN A 113 36.08 -15.37 -25.76
C GLN A 113 36.69 -13.97 -26.00
N VAL A 114 35.84 -12.98 -26.25
CA VAL A 114 36.14 -11.58 -25.93
C VAL A 114 35.63 -11.33 -24.51
N ARG A 115 36.58 -11.10 -23.61
CA ARG A 115 36.40 -10.97 -22.15
C ARG A 115 35.71 -9.64 -21.81
N GLY A 116 34.38 -9.63 -21.81
CA GLY A 116 33.59 -8.59 -21.15
C GLY A 116 33.73 -8.71 -19.62
N LYS A 117 33.99 -7.59 -18.94
CA LYS A 117 34.16 -7.53 -17.48
C LYS A 117 32.95 -8.13 -16.74
N PRO A 118 33.12 -8.82 -15.60
CA PRO A 118 31.98 -9.42 -14.89
C PRO A 118 31.03 -8.36 -14.35
N LEU A 119 29.74 -8.68 -14.46
CA LEU A 119 28.62 -8.08 -13.75
C LEU A 119 29.00 -7.87 -12.27
N VAL A 120 28.83 -6.64 -11.77
CA VAL A 120 29.08 -6.29 -10.36
C VAL A 120 28.31 -7.26 -9.46
N SER A 121 29.00 -7.95 -8.56
CA SER A 121 28.38 -8.88 -7.61
C SER A 121 27.27 -8.18 -6.81
N PRO A 122 26.14 -8.86 -6.51
CA PRO A 122 25.08 -8.27 -5.71
C PRO A 122 25.62 -7.74 -4.38
N PRO A 123 25.16 -6.56 -3.90
CA PRO A 123 25.58 -6.04 -2.60
C PRO A 123 25.31 -7.10 -1.52
N ARG A 124 26.35 -7.46 -0.77
CA ARG A 124 26.23 -8.45 0.30
C ARG A 124 25.39 -7.84 1.43
N ILE A 125 24.32 -8.53 1.81
CA ILE A 125 23.36 -8.15 2.87
C ILE A 125 24.06 -7.79 4.20
N LYS A 126 25.25 -8.36 4.47
CA LYS A 126 26.04 -8.13 5.69
C LYS A 126 26.87 -6.84 5.71
N ALA A 127 26.92 -6.06 4.64
CA ALA A 127 27.81 -4.89 4.52
C ALA A 127 27.09 -3.54 4.67
N ILE A 128 25.90 -3.53 5.27
CA ILE A 128 25.01 -2.37 5.20
C ILE A 128 24.78 -1.83 6.58
N PRO A 129 25.10 -0.56 6.80
CA PRO A 129 25.01 0.00 8.12
C PRO A 129 23.55 0.10 8.56
N LEU A 130 23.21 -0.72 9.56
CA LEU A 130 22.00 -0.58 10.34
C LEU A 130 22.35 0.39 11.49
N GLY A 131 21.60 1.48 11.64
CA GLY A 131 21.88 2.50 12.65
C GLY A 131 21.36 3.88 12.24
N LEU A 132 21.19 4.78 13.20
CA LEU A 132 20.91 6.19 12.90
C LEU A 132 22.16 6.90 12.36
N GLY A 133 21.94 7.91 11.52
CA GLY A 133 23.02 8.67 10.85
C GLY A 133 23.73 7.94 9.71
N GLN A 134 23.48 6.64 9.55
CA GLN A 134 24.02 5.83 8.47
C GLN A 134 23.30 6.15 7.17
N LYS A 135 24.05 6.35 6.08
CA LYS A 135 23.51 6.65 4.76
C LYS A 135 23.85 5.53 3.78
N MET A 136 22.97 5.31 2.81
CA MET A 136 23.23 4.42 1.68
C MET A 136 23.37 5.25 0.41
N GLU A 137 24.35 4.89 -0.42
CA GLU A 137 24.48 5.47 -1.75
C GLU A 137 23.27 5.15 -2.62
N GLY A 138 22.79 6.13 -3.39
CA GLY A 138 21.63 6.00 -4.28
C GLY A 138 21.73 4.80 -5.22
N GLY A 139 22.89 4.59 -5.84
CA GLY A 139 23.11 3.47 -6.75
C GLY A 139 23.06 2.08 -6.07
N VAL A 140 23.24 2.01 -4.75
CA VAL A 140 23.08 0.75 -3.99
C VAL A 140 21.59 0.47 -3.78
N VAL A 141 20.80 1.45 -3.35
CA VAL A 141 19.36 1.24 -3.10
C VAL A 141 18.59 0.88 -4.39
N GLU A 142 19.00 1.43 -5.52
CA GLU A 142 18.44 1.06 -6.84
C GLU A 142 18.72 -0.40 -7.21
N LYS A 143 19.93 -0.90 -6.93
CA LYS A 143 20.28 -2.31 -7.15
C LYS A 143 19.48 -3.24 -6.25
N VAL A 144 19.21 -2.82 -5.01
CA VAL A 144 18.36 -3.58 -4.08
C VAL A 144 16.96 -3.70 -4.62
N GLU A 145 16.35 -2.61 -5.08
CA GLU A 145 15.02 -2.63 -5.69
C GLU A 145 14.98 -3.66 -6.82
N LEU A 146 15.91 -3.58 -7.77
CA LEU A 146 16.00 -4.52 -8.89
C LEU A 146 16.18 -5.98 -8.45
N GLN A 147 17.10 -6.23 -7.51
CA GLN A 147 17.38 -7.57 -7.00
C GLN A 147 16.19 -8.19 -6.25
N THR A 148 15.29 -7.35 -5.71
CA THR A 148 14.19 -7.77 -4.83
C THR A 148 12.82 -7.71 -5.52
N ARG A 149 12.76 -7.42 -6.83
CA ARG A 149 11.53 -7.58 -7.64
C ARG A 149 11.00 -9.00 -7.56
N GLY A 150 9.69 -9.17 -7.70
CA GLY A 150 8.96 -10.42 -7.41
C GLY A 150 8.58 -10.57 -5.93
N GLN A 151 9.07 -9.69 -5.05
CA GLN A 151 8.63 -9.51 -3.66
C GLN A 151 8.46 -10.83 -2.89
N ARG A 152 7.21 -11.26 -2.64
CA ARG A 152 6.88 -12.48 -1.87
C ARG A 152 7.45 -13.77 -2.48
N GLU A 153 7.76 -13.77 -3.78
CA GLU A 153 8.34 -14.91 -4.51
C GLU A 153 9.88 -14.83 -4.55
N ASN A 154 10.45 -13.75 -4.00
CA ASN A 154 11.89 -13.49 -4.00
C ASN A 154 12.47 -13.57 -2.57
N PRO A 155 13.26 -14.61 -2.23
CA PRO A 155 13.90 -14.73 -0.93
C PRO A 155 14.79 -13.55 -0.55
N SER A 156 15.43 -12.89 -1.53
CA SER A 156 16.24 -11.70 -1.28
C SER A 156 15.38 -10.57 -0.70
N TRP A 157 14.14 -10.42 -1.16
CA TRP A 157 13.22 -9.40 -0.65
C TRP A 157 12.98 -9.54 0.86
N PHE A 158 12.80 -10.77 1.35
CA PHE A 158 12.67 -11.02 2.80
C PHE A 158 13.97 -10.69 3.55
N ALA A 159 15.11 -11.09 3.02
CA ALA A 159 16.40 -10.84 3.65
C ALA A 159 16.72 -9.33 3.74
N TRP A 160 16.36 -8.57 2.70
CA TRP A 160 16.51 -7.12 2.66
C TRP A 160 15.52 -6.38 3.55
N ARG A 161 14.36 -6.95 3.87
CA ARG A 161 13.40 -6.37 4.83
C ARG A 161 13.81 -6.58 6.28
N GLN A 162 14.62 -7.60 6.56
CA GLN A 162 15.03 -7.91 7.92
C GLN A 162 15.76 -6.71 8.56
N ASN A 163 15.42 -6.44 9.82
CA ASN A 163 15.96 -5.35 10.63
C ASN A 163 15.60 -3.93 10.16
N ARG A 164 14.65 -3.80 9.22
CA ARG A 164 14.09 -2.54 8.76
C ARG A 164 12.63 -2.40 9.14
N ILE A 165 12.21 -1.20 9.51
CA ILE A 165 10.80 -0.84 9.59
C ILE A 165 10.27 -0.78 8.16
N THR A 166 9.23 -1.55 7.88
CA THR A 166 8.59 -1.58 6.57
C THR A 166 7.25 -0.84 6.58
N ALA A 167 6.86 -0.27 5.43
CA ALA A 167 5.63 0.50 5.29
C ALA A 167 4.38 -0.18 5.90
N SER A 168 4.19 -1.48 5.71
CA SER A 168 3.00 -2.20 6.18
C SER A 168 2.90 -2.38 7.70
N ILE A 169 4.00 -2.18 8.45
CA ILE A 169 3.99 -2.21 9.92
C ILE A 169 4.08 -0.81 10.55
N ALA A 170 4.41 0.21 9.76
CA ALA A 170 4.68 1.58 10.23
C ALA A 170 3.55 2.12 11.12
N HIS A 171 2.29 1.98 10.69
CA HIS A 171 1.14 2.45 11.47
C HIS A 171 1.11 1.87 12.89
N ARG A 172 1.34 0.55 13.02
CA ARG A 172 1.28 -0.16 14.31
C ARG A 172 2.39 0.26 15.26
N LEU A 173 3.57 0.60 14.71
CA LEU A 173 4.70 1.07 15.50
C LEU A 173 4.44 2.50 15.98
N ALA A 174 4.04 3.39 15.07
CA ALA A 174 3.80 4.80 15.36
C ALA A 174 2.68 5.01 16.39
N HIS A 175 1.71 4.09 16.45
CA HIS A 175 0.60 4.12 17.43
C HIS A 175 0.78 3.09 18.56
N SER A 176 1.97 2.51 18.71
CA SER A 176 2.22 1.52 19.76
C SER A 176 2.18 2.19 21.14
N ARG A 177 1.75 1.42 22.15
CA ARG A 177 1.77 1.87 23.56
C ARG A 177 3.16 2.28 24.04
N PHE A 178 4.21 1.72 23.43
CA PHE A 178 5.59 2.07 23.72
C PHE A 178 5.89 3.50 23.27
N VAL A 179 5.59 3.82 22.01
CA VAL A 179 5.80 5.17 21.45
C VAL A 179 4.89 6.21 22.09
N THR A 180 3.66 5.85 22.45
CA THR A 180 2.74 6.78 23.12
C THR A 180 3.02 6.96 24.62
N GLY A 181 4.09 6.36 25.16
CA GLY A 181 4.47 6.45 26.58
C GLY A 181 3.55 5.68 27.53
N GLN A 182 2.57 4.95 27.01
CA GLN A 182 1.64 4.12 27.79
C GLN A 182 2.25 2.78 28.26
N SER A 183 3.49 2.47 27.83
CA SER A 183 4.27 1.32 28.26
C SER A 183 5.76 1.61 28.08
N GLN A 184 6.58 1.14 29.02
CA GLN A 184 8.04 1.20 28.91
C GLN A 184 8.62 -0.01 28.16
N THR A 185 7.80 -1.01 27.82
CA THR A 185 8.25 -2.25 27.20
C THR A 185 7.81 -2.30 25.74
N PRO A 186 8.74 -2.46 24.78
CA PRO A 186 8.38 -2.60 23.38
C PRO A 186 7.65 -3.93 23.15
N PRO A 187 6.61 -3.97 22.28
CA PRO A 187 5.89 -5.21 22.00
C PRO A 187 6.81 -6.24 21.33
N ALA A 188 7.03 -7.39 21.97
CA ALA A 188 7.89 -8.46 21.45
C ALA A 188 7.47 -8.94 20.06
N SER A 189 6.16 -8.94 19.76
CA SER A 189 5.64 -9.31 18.44
C SER A 189 6.08 -8.33 17.32
N TYR A 190 6.31 -7.06 17.65
CA TYR A 190 6.75 -6.06 16.68
C TYR A 190 8.25 -6.21 16.40
N LEU A 191 9.05 -6.45 17.45
CA LEU A 191 10.47 -6.78 17.31
C LEU A 191 10.67 -8.07 16.51
N ALA A 192 9.87 -9.11 16.76
CA ALA A 192 9.90 -10.34 15.98
C ALA A 192 9.52 -10.10 14.51
N ALA A 193 8.51 -9.27 14.23
CA ALA A 193 8.13 -8.92 12.86
C ALA A 193 9.24 -8.19 12.11
N ILE A 194 9.92 -7.22 12.75
CA ILE A 194 11.01 -6.44 12.14
C ILE A 194 12.25 -7.30 11.90
N THR A 195 12.59 -8.18 12.86
CA THR A 195 13.80 -9.01 12.79
C THR A 195 13.61 -10.32 12.02
N GLY A 196 12.47 -10.51 11.36
CA GLY A 196 12.20 -11.71 10.55
C GLY A 196 11.95 -12.98 11.37
N ARG A 197 11.65 -12.85 12.68
CA ARG A 197 11.33 -13.94 13.60
C ARG A 197 9.83 -14.11 13.83
N GLY A 198 9.02 -13.33 13.12
CA GLY A 198 7.56 -13.40 13.19
C GLY A 198 7.01 -14.72 12.64
N THR A 199 5.79 -15.07 13.06
CA THR A 199 5.12 -16.27 12.55
C THR A 199 4.60 -16.05 11.13
N ASN A 200 4.83 -17.01 10.25
CA ASN A 200 4.30 -17.02 8.89
C ASN A 200 2.83 -17.47 8.90
N VAL A 201 1.91 -16.54 9.15
CA VAL A 201 0.47 -16.82 9.12
C VAL A 201 -0.06 -16.54 7.72
N LYS A 202 -0.70 -17.55 7.11
CA LYS A 202 -1.50 -17.36 5.89
C LYS A 202 -2.97 -17.40 6.24
N THR A 203 -3.68 -16.30 5.99
CA THR A 203 -5.12 -16.23 6.20
C THR A 203 -5.88 -16.35 4.89
N ARG A 204 -7.18 -16.69 4.94
CA ARG A 204 -8.05 -16.68 3.75
C ARG A 204 -8.08 -15.31 3.07
N ALA A 205 -8.04 -14.22 3.86
CA ALA A 205 -8.01 -12.87 3.32
C ALA A 205 -6.71 -12.55 2.58
N MET A 206 -5.57 -13.06 3.06
CA MET A 206 -4.27 -12.92 2.39
C MET A 206 -4.23 -13.67 1.06
N ASN A 207 -4.66 -14.94 1.04
CA ASN A 207 -4.72 -15.73 -0.19
C ASN A 207 -5.66 -15.08 -1.22
N TRP A 208 -6.83 -14.61 -0.78
CA TRP A 208 -7.74 -13.85 -1.63
C TRP A 208 -7.08 -12.61 -2.24
N GLY A 209 -6.32 -11.85 -1.44
CA GLY A 209 -5.54 -10.71 -1.92
C GLY A 209 -4.60 -11.11 -3.06
N ILE A 210 -3.77 -12.12 -2.79
CA ILE A 210 -2.78 -12.66 -3.76
C ILE A 210 -3.45 -13.11 -5.06
N GLU A 211 -4.56 -13.86 -4.97
CA GLU A 211 -5.28 -14.38 -6.14
C GLU A 211 -5.91 -13.27 -7.00
N ARG A 212 -6.27 -12.13 -6.41
CA ARG A 212 -7.02 -11.05 -7.07
C ARG A 212 -6.17 -9.87 -7.51
N GLU A 213 -4.97 -9.74 -6.99
CA GLU A 213 -4.06 -8.62 -7.26
C GLU A 213 -3.82 -8.41 -8.76
N ALA A 214 -3.46 -9.46 -9.50
CA ALA A 214 -3.22 -9.37 -10.95
C ALA A 214 -4.47 -8.96 -11.74
N GLU A 215 -5.66 -9.34 -11.28
CA GLU A 215 -6.93 -8.91 -11.89
C GLU A 215 -7.20 -7.42 -11.61
N ALA A 216 -6.98 -6.98 -10.37
CA ALA A 216 -7.14 -5.59 -9.96
C ALA A 216 -6.16 -4.66 -10.69
N VAL A 217 -4.88 -5.04 -10.82
CA VAL A 217 -3.85 -4.29 -11.56
C VAL A 217 -4.22 -4.14 -13.04
N ARG A 218 -4.72 -5.20 -13.69
CA ARG A 218 -5.18 -5.12 -15.09
C ARG A 218 -6.35 -4.16 -15.27
N ARG A 219 -7.35 -4.22 -14.37
CA ARG A 219 -8.48 -3.27 -14.40
C ARG A 219 -8.00 -1.84 -14.17
N TYR A 220 -7.13 -1.64 -13.18
CA TYR A 220 -6.53 -0.35 -12.88
C TYR A 220 -5.84 0.26 -14.10
N GLN A 221 -4.96 -0.49 -14.79
CA GLN A 221 -4.24 0.01 -15.97
C GLN A 221 -5.20 0.49 -17.07
N SER A 222 -6.26 -0.28 -17.33
CA SER A 222 -7.28 0.10 -18.32
C SER A 222 -8.01 1.39 -17.92
N LEU A 223 -8.46 1.47 -16.68
CA LEU A 223 -9.18 2.62 -16.15
C LEU A 223 -8.31 3.89 -16.10
N LYS A 224 -7.08 3.76 -15.58
CA LYS A 224 -6.13 4.88 -15.48
C LYS A 224 -5.69 5.39 -16.85
N SER A 225 -5.45 4.47 -17.81
CA SER A 225 -5.10 4.87 -19.18
C SER A 225 -6.23 5.67 -19.84
N LYS A 226 -7.48 5.21 -19.68
CA LYS A 226 -8.66 5.93 -20.17
C LYS A 226 -8.79 7.30 -19.51
N ALA A 227 -8.58 7.39 -18.20
CA ALA A 227 -8.69 8.64 -17.45
C ALA A 227 -7.64 9.67 -17.82
N LEU A 228 -6.41 9.25 -18.11
CA LEU A 228 -5.34 10.15 -18.50
C LEU A 228 -5.31 10.46 -20.01
N GLY A 229 -6.13 9.79 -20.82
CA GLY A 229 -6.08 9.89 -22.28
C GLY A 229 -4.76 9.39 -22.89
N ARG A 230 -3.96 8.62 -22.13
CA ARG A 230 -2.68 8.05 -22.55
C ARG A 230 -2.42 6.72 -21.86
N ALA A 231 -1.73 5.81 -22.54
CA ALA A 231 -1.46 4.49 -22.01
C ALA A 231 -0.48 4.53 -20.83
N VAL A 232 -0.83 3.83 -19.75
CA VAL A 232 0.05 3.59 -18.60
C VAL A 232 0.37 2.10 -18.47
N ARG A 233 1.54 1.81 -17.91
CA ARG A 233 1.91 0.46 -17.47
C ARG A 233 2.15 0.44 -15.97
N VAL A 234 1.86 -0.67 -15.32
CA VAL A 234 2.25 -0.95 -13.94
C VAL A 234 3.48 -1.82 -13.98
N GLN A 235 4.61 -1.26 -13.58
CA GLN A 235 5.88 -1.95 -13.47
C GLN A 235 5.98 -2.61 -12.09
N GLU A 236 6.25 -3.92 -12.08
CA GLU A 236 6.60 -4.63 -10.85
C GLU A 236 7.88 -4.03 -10.25
N CYS A 237 7.90 -3.94 -8.91
CA CYS A 237 8.99 -3.34 -8.16
C CYS A 237 9.37 -4.18 -6.94
N GLY A 238 10.58 -3.95 -6.43
CA GLY A 238 11.11 -4.61 -5.24
C GLY A 238 10.97 -3.78 -3.97
N LEU A 239 12.01 -3.82 -3.15
CA LEU A 239 12.11 -3.04 -1.93
C LEU A 239 12.82 -1.72 -2.20
N PHE A 240 12.15 -0.63 -1.87
CA PHE A 240 12.73 0.71 -1.79
C PHE A 240 13.22 0.94 -0.36
N ILE A 241 14.44 1.43 -0.21
CA ILE A 241 15.07 1.77 1.07
C ILE A 241 15.31 3.27 1.07
N ASP A 242 14.97 3.96 2.16
CA ASP A 242 15.32 5.38 2.30
C ASP A 242 16.86 5.52 2.37
N PRO A 243 17.51 6.20 1.42
CA PRO A 243 18.97 6.33 1.41
C PRO A 243 19.50 7.16 2.60
N LYS A 244 18.69 8.04 3.19
CA LYS A 244 19.03 8.82 4.38
C LYS A 244 18.73 8.06 5.67
N ARG A 245 17.83 7.08 5.61
CA ARG A 245 17.38 6.27 6.75
C ARG A 245 17.31 4.80 6.36
N PRO A 246 18.44 4.11 6.23
CA PRO A 246 18.52 2.73 5.74
C PRO A 246 17.71 1.71 6.55
N TRP A 247 17.30 2.09 7.76
CA TRP A 247 16.39 1.34 8.62
C TRP A 247 14.92 1.41 8.20
N LEU A 248 14.56 2.26 7.25
CA LEU A 248 13.21 2.43 6.73
C LEU A 248 13.11 1.92 5.29
N ALA A 249 12.06 1.17 4.98
CA ALA A 249 11.84 0.62 3.66
C ALA A 249 10.35 0.42 3.32
N GLY A 250 10.05 0.22 2.04
CA GLY A 250 8.70 -0.01 1.56
C GLY A 250 8.69 -0.68 0.20
N SER A 251 7.64 -1.45 -0.08
CA SER A 251 7.36 -2.01 -1.39
C SER A 251 5.93 -1.62 -1.75
N PRO A 252 5.72 -0.72 -2.71
CA PRO A 252 4.44 -0.59 -3.39
C PRO A 252 4.08 -1.89 -4.10
N ASP A 253 2.80 -2.07 -4.43
CA ASP A 253 2.35 -3.19 -5.27
C ASP A 253 2.76 -2.98 -6.74
N GLY A 254 3.08 -1.75 -7.13
CA GLY A 254 3.71 -1.43 -8.41
C GLY A 254 4.10 0.04 -8.56
N ILE A 255 4.87 0.34 -9.60
CA ILE A 255 5.15 1.71 -10.04
C ILE A 255 4.40 1.96 -11.33
N VAL A 256 3.56 2.99 -11.35
CA VAL A 256 2.80 3.37 -12.54
C VAL A 256 3.67 4.25 -13.41
N GLU A 257 3.87 3.85 -14.65
CA GLU A 257 4.74 4.52 -15.60
C GLU A 257 3.95 4.92 -16.86
N ASP A 258 4.29 6.05 -17.46
CA ASP A 258 3.85 6.36 -18.81
C ASP A 258 4.37 5.29 -19.76
N GLN A 259 3.49 4.64 -20.53
CA GLN A 259 3.90 3.49 -21.34
C GLN A 259 4.88 3.89 -22.45
N ARG A 260 4.78 5.12 -22.98
CA ARG A 260 5.57 5.61 -24.10
C ARG A 260 6.97 6.09 -23.69
N THR A 261 7.05 6.85 -22.60
CA THR A 261 8.29 7.49 -22.13
C THR A 261 8.99 6.69 -21.04
N GLY A 262 8.27 5.82 -20.34
CA GLY A 262 8.76 5.13 -19.16
C GLY A 262 8.93 6.01 -17.92
N GLN A 263 8.43 7.24 -17.95
CA GLN A 263 8.45 8.13 -16.79
C GLN A 263 7.61 7.52 -15.66
N ARG A 264 8.20 7.40 -14.47
CA ARG A 264 7.48 7.05 -13.23
C ARG A 264 6.51 8.17 -12.86
N LEU A 265 5.25 7.82 -12.70
CA LEU A 265 4.16 8.75 -12.41
C LEU A 265 3.79 8.73 -10.92
N LEU A 266 3.55 7.54 -10.37
CA LEU A 266 3.03 7.36 -9.02
C LEU A 266 3.21 5.91 -8.51
N CYS A 267 3.07 5.72 -7.20
CA CYS A 267 2.99 4.40 -6.58
C CYS A 267 1.60 3.78 -6.76
N LEU A 268 1.53 2.46 -6.89
CA LEU A 268 0.28 1.70 -6.82
C LEU A 268 0.23 0.89 -5.53
N GLU A 269 -0.87 0.99 -4.81
CA GLU A 269 -1.22 0.10 -3.70
C GLU A 269 -2.58 -0.55 -3.99
N VAL A 270 -2.69 -1.86 -3.89
CA VAL A 270 -3.87 -2.66 -4.24
C VAL A 270 -4.38 -3.36 -3.00
N LYS A 271 -5.68 -3.22 -2.74
CA LYS A 271 -6.39 -3.91 -1.66
C LYS A 271 -7.62 -4.62 -2.17
N CYS A 272 -7.67 -5.92 -1.91
CA CYS A 272 -8.81 -6.78 -2.24
C CYS A 272 -9.49 -7.22 -0.92
N PRO A 273 -10.41 -6.42 -0.34
CA PRO A 273 -10.99 -6.72 0.97
C PRO A 273 -11.87 -7.97 0.94
N TYR A 274 -11.38 -9.10 1.47
CA TYR A 274 -12.11 -10.37 1.49
C TYR A 274 -13.50 -10.25 2.15
N LYS A 275 -13.62 -9.51 3.27
CA LYS A 275 -14.88 -9.28 3.98
C LYS A 275 -15.95 -8.65 3.07
N HIS A 276 -15.56 -7.70 2.23
CA HIS A 276 -16.45 -6.92 1.36
C HIS A 276 -16.36 -7.31 -0.12
N ARG A 277 -15.80 -8.49 -0.42
CA ARG A 277 -15.55 -8.92 -1.81
C ARG A 277 -16.81 -8.98 -2.68
N LEU A 278 -17.99 -9.15 -2.08
CA LEU A 278 -19.30 -9.20 -2.77
C LEU A 278 -20.11 -7.90 -2.63
N ASN A 279 -19.55 -6.87 -2.00
CA ASN A 279 -20.20 -5.57 -1.83
C ASN A 279 -19.66 -4.58 -2.86
N THR A 280 -20.43 -3.55 -3.19
CA THR A 280 -19.83 -2.35 -3.78
C THR A 280 -18.97 -1.66 -2.73
N VAL A 281 -18.06 -0.80 -3.15
CA VAL A 281 -17.24 -0.01 -2.23
C VAL A 281 -18.14 0.94 -1.42
N ALA A 282 -19.20 1.50 -2.04
CA ALA A 282 -20.18 2.32 -1.33
C ALA A 282 -20.90 1.55 -0.20
N GLN A 283 -21.30 0.29 -0.46
CA GLN A 283 -21.91 -0.56 0.57
C GLN A 283 -20.92 -0.82 1.71
N ALA A 284 -19.67 -1.17 1.40
CA ALA A 284 -18.63 -1.37 2.41
C ALA A 284 -18.42 -0.13 3.29
N CYS A 285 -18.37 1.06 2.70
CA CYS A 285 -18.25 2.32 3.45
C CYS A 285 -19.41 2.58 4.41
N ARG A 286 -20.65 2.25 4.01
CA ARG A 286 -21.85 2.52 4.82
C ARG A 286 -22.05 1.49 5.93
N GLU A 287 -21.69 0.23 5.68
CA GLU A 287 -21.97 -0.90 6.56
C GLU A 287 -20.84 -1.18 7.57
N ASP A 288 -19.59 -0.81 7.24
CA ASP A 288 -18.43 -1.09 8.09
C ASP A 288 -17.65 0.18 8.46
N PRO A 289 -17.81 0.68 9.70
CA PRO A 289 -17.04 1.82 10.20
C PRO A 289 -15.51 1.58 10.20
N ALA A 290 -15.07 0.32 10.22
CA ALA A 290 -13.65 -0.03 10.15
C ALA A 290 -13.12 -0.12 8.70
N PHE A 291 -13.98 0.01 7.70
CA PHE A 291 -13.54 0.02 6.31
C PHE A 291 -12.62 1.21 6.02
N CYS A 292 -11.65 1.03 5.13
CA CYS A 292 -10.60 2.01 4.91
C CYS A 292 -11.07 3.32 4.26
N LEU A 293 -12.24 3.32 3.60
CA LEU A 293 -12.71 4.48 2.83
C LEU A 293 -13.95 5.13 3.47
N THR A 294 -14.12 6.41 3.19
CA THR A 294 -15.37 7.17 3.42
C THR A 294 -15.94 7.68 2.11
N ILE A 295 -17.24 7.95 2.10
CA ILE A 295 -17.95 8.62 0.99
C ILE A 295 -17.97 10.12 1.28
N GLN A 296 -17.60 10.94 0.29
CA GLN A 296 -17.93 12.36 0.28
C GLN A 296 -19.20 12.56 -0.56
N ASP A 297 -20.35 12.72 0.09
CA ASP A 297 -21.56 13.19 -0.56
C ASP A 297 -21.49 14.72 -0.67
N GLN A 298 -21.12 15.21 -1.86
CA GLN A 298 -21.22 16.64 -2.19
C GLN A 298 -22.29 16.89 -3.27
N GLY A 299 -23.42 16.19 -3.20
CA GLY A 299 -24.56 16.42 -4.10
C GLY A 299 -24.26 16.25 -5.60
N VAL A 300 -23.16 15.58 -5.95
CA VAL A 300 -22.75 15.30 -7.33
C VAL A 300 -23.29 13.92 -7.72
N GLU A 301 -23.61 13.73 -9.00
CA GLU A 301 -24.12 12.46 -9.55
C GLU A 301 -23.18 11.24 -9.32
N GLN A 302 -21.92 11.48 -8.90
CA GLN A 302 -20.93 10.42 -8.68
C GLN A 302 -20.37 10.44 -7.25
N VAL A 303 -20.41 9.26 -6.61
CA VAL A 303 -19.83 8.99 -5.30
C VAL A 303 -18.31 9.15 -5.37
N ARG A 304 -17.73 9.97 -4.48
CA ARG A 304 -16.28 10.11 -4.32
C ARG A 304 -15.82 9.42 -3.05
N TYR A 305 -14.73 8.67 -3.14
CA TYR A 305 -14.13 7.95 -2.01
C TYR A 305 -12.84 8.60 -1.54
N HIS A 306 -12.67 8.67 -0.22
CA HIS A 306 -11.43 9.13 0.41
C HIS A 306 -10.89 8.06 1.36
N LEU A 307 -9.56 7.89 1.35
CA LEU A 307 -8.87 7.07 2.34
C LEU A 307 -8.86 7.80 3.68
N LYS A 308 -9.32 7.12 4.72
CA LYS A 308 -9.29 7.60 6.10
C LYS A 308 -7.84 7.90 6.54
N PRO A 309 -7.50 9.12 6.96
CA PRO A 309 -6.11 9.47 7.35
C PRO A 309 -5.58 8.67 8.56
N ASP A 310 -6.48 8.24 9.45
CA ASP A 310 -6.18 7.41 10.61
C ASP A 310 -6.11 5.90 10.29
N HIS A 311 -6.42 5.50 9.06
CA HIS A 311 -6.37 4.10 8.67
C HIS A 311 -4.93 3.63 8.37
N THR A 312 -4.64 2.37 8.70
CA THR A 312 -3.31 1.75 8.51
C THR A 312 -2.73 1.92 7.09
N TYR A 313 -3.58 1.77 6.07
CA TYR A 313 -3.19 1.94 4.66
C TYR A 313 -2.72 3.37 4.34
N TYR A 314 -3.24 4.40 5.01
CA TYR A 314 -2.77 5.77 4.80
C TYR A 314 -1.31 5.90 5.22
N THR A 315 -0.98 5.48 6.45
CA THR A 315 0.42 5.48 6.92
C THR A 315 1.33 4.60 6.05
N GLN A 316 0.84 3.45 5.59
CA GLN A 316 1.59 2.58 4.69
C GLN A 316 1.94 3.30 3.38
N ILE A 317 0.96 3.94 2.74
CA ILE A 317 1.17 4.67 1.48
C ILE A 317 2.09 5.86 1.69
N GLN A 318 1.91 6.63 2.78
CA GLN A 318 2.82 7.74 3.11
C GLN A 318 4.27 7.28 3.27
N CYS A 319 4.49 6.12 3.91
CA CYS A 319 5.82 5.52 4.00
C CYS A 319 6.36 5.10 2.63
N GLN A 320 5.54 4.46 1.77
CA GLN A 320 5.93 4.11 0.41
C GLN A 320 6.33 5.33 -0.43
N LEU A 321 5.58 6.43 -0.33
CA LEU A 321 5.90 7.69 -1.00
C LEU A 321 7.23 8.28 -0.50
N ALA A 322 7.44 8.27 0.81
CA ALA A 322 8.70 8.73 1.41
C ALA A 322 9.93 7.95 0.92
N VAL A 323 9.87 6.62 0.91
CA VAL A 323 11.03 5.77 0.51
C VAL A 323 11.25 5.71 -1.00
N THR A 324 10.21 5.95 -1.81
CA THR A 324 10.32 5.96 -3.28
C THR A 324 10.70 7.34 -3.83
N GLY A 325 10.46 8.41 -3.07
CA GLY A 325 10.61 9.78 -3.52
C GLY A 325 9.49 10.26 -4.46
N LEU A 326 8.42 9.48 -4.63
CA LEU A 326 7.24 9.87 -5.41
C LEU A 326 6.27 10.68 -4.54
N SER A 327 5.56 11.63 -5.14
CA SER A 327 4.62 12.52 -4.42
C SER A 327 3.16 12.03 -4.46
N GLN A 328 2.85 11.04 -5.29
CA GLN A 328 1.50 10.53 -5.48
C GLN A 328 1.46 9.00 -5.49
N ALA A 329 0.35 8.47 -4.99
CA ALA A 329 -0.05 7.08 -5.11
C ALA A 329 -1.51 6.97 -5.53
N ASP A 330 -1.87 5.87 -6.17
CA ASP A 330 -3.25 5.43 -6.27
C ASP A 330 -3.45 4.22 -5.35
N LEU A 331 -4.42 4.32 -4.44
CA LEU A 331 -4.96 3.17 -3.73
C LEU A 331 -6.10 2.57 -4.57
N VAL A 332 -5.94 1.33 -5.01
CA VAL A 332 -6.97 0.54 -5.66
C VAL A 332 -7.68 -0.33 -4.64
N VAL A 333 -8.98 -0.16 -4.50
CA VAL A 333 -9.82 -1.08 -3.72
C VAL A 333 -10.66 -1.90 -4.69
N PHE A 334 -10.38 -3.20 -4.73
CA PHE A 334 -11.00 -4.14 -5.65
C PHE A 334 -11.98 -5.08 -4.95
N THR A 335 -13.24 -5.02 -5.36
CA THR A 335 -14.27 -6.01 -5.04
C THR A 335 -14.76 -6.68 -6.33
N LEU A 336 -15.50 -7.79 -6.22
CA LEU A 336 -16.08 -8.44 -7.40
C LEU A 336 -17.16 -7.59 -8.08
N LYS A 337 -17.65 -6.53 -7.43
CA LYS A 337 -18.63 -5.60 -8.01
C LYS A 337 -18.01 -4.34 -8.58
N GLU A 338 -16.82 -3.95 -8.11
CA GLU A 338 -16.28 -2.60 -8.36
C GLU A 338 -14.76 -2.53 -8.23
N THR A 339 -14.13 -1.63 -8.99
CA THR A 339 -12.74 -1.21 -8.80
C THR A 339 -12.71 0.28 -8.53
N ALA A 340 -12.49 0.67 -7.27
CA ALA A 340 -12.34 2.08 -6.89
C ALA A 340 -10.85 2.46 -6.92
N ILE A 341 -10.55 3.65 -7.45
CA ILE A 341 -9.19 4.20 -7.51
C ILE A 341 -9.16 5.48 -6.69
N ILE A 342 -8.41 5.51 -5.60
CA ILE A 342 -8.37 6.62 -4.64
C ILE A 342 -6.99 7.27 -4.74
N PRO A 343 -6.87 8.50 -5.26
CA PRO A 343 -5.60 9.20 -5.27
C PRO A 343 -5.20 9.59 -3.85
N VAL A 344 -3.93 9.37 -3.51
CA VAL A 344 -3.33 9.75 -2.23
C VAL A 344 -2.08 10.57 -2.52
N THR A 345 -2.01 11.77 -1.97
CA THR A 345 -0.85 12.66 -2.11
C THR A 345 0.01 12.55 -0.86
N PHE A 346 1.33 12.67 -1.03
CA PHE A 346 2.26 12.74 0.09
C PHE A 346 1.91 13.90 1.01
N ASP A 347 1.74 13.62 2.30
CA ASP A 347 1.46 14.60 3.34
C ASP A 347 2.71 14.77 4.20
N PRO A 348 3.49 15.84 4.00
CA PRO A 348 4.75 16.03 4.72
C PRO A 348 4.52 16.26 6.22
N MET A 349 3.45 16.93 6.63
CA MET A 349 3.18 17.19 8.05
C MET A 349 2.81 15.91 8.78
N PHE A 350 1.93 15.10 8.19
CA PHE A 350 1.61 13.77 8.71
C PHE A 350 2.85 12.86 8.75
N TRP A 351 3.67 12.91 7.69
CA TRP A 351 4.84 12.06 7.58
C TRP A 351 5.91 12.44 8.60
N ASP A 352 6.17 13.72 8.84
CA ASP A 352 7.17 14.17 9.81
C ASP A 352 6.82 13.71 11.23
N ASP A 353 5.55 13.84 11.66
CA ASP A 353 5.07 13.30 12.95
C ASP A 353 5.19 11.77 13.02
N THR A 354 4.80 11.08 11.94
CA THR A 354 4.94 9.63 11.84
C THR A 354 6.40 9.20 11.93
N LEU A 355 7.29 9.90 11.26
CA LEU A 355 8.70 9.56 11.17
C LEU A 355 9.39 9.67 12.53
N VAL A 356 9.12 10.73 13.30
CA VAL A 356 9.66 10.88 14.67
C VAL A 356 9.29 9.67 15.53
N LYS A 357 8.03 9.23 15.44
CA LYS A 357 7.52 8.05 16.17
C LYS A 357 8.19 6.74 15.72
N LEU A 358 8.43 6.58 14.42
CA LEU A 358 9.14 5.41 13.89
C LEU A 358 10.62 5.40 14.29
N GLU A 359 11.26 6.58 14.29
CA GLU A 359 12.64 6.76 14.71
C GLU A 359 12.80 6.39 16.19
N MET A 360 11.96 6.93 17.08
CA MET A 360 11.93 6.54 18.50
C MET A 360 11.76 5.03 18.69
N PHE A 361 10.84 4.39 17.96
CA PHE A 361 10.68 2.94 18.05
C PHE A 361 11.95 2.22 17.58
N TYR A 362 12.59 2.69 16.50
CA TYR A 362 13.79 2.06 15.99
C TYR A 362 14.96 2.20 16.97
N THR A 363 15.19 3.40 17.51
CA THR A 363 16.31 3.69 18.42
C THR A 363 16.17 3.01 19.76
N ASP A 364 14.96 3.00 20.32
CA ASP A 364 14.75 2.66 21.72
C ASP A 364 14.28 1.22 21.88
N ALA A 365 13.77 0.59 20.81
CA ALA A 365 13.35 -0.80 20.83
C ALA A 365 14.15 -1.69 19.89
N VAL A 366 14.28 -1.32 18.61
CA VAL A 366 14.89 -2.21 17.60
C VAL A 366 16.41 -2.29 17.80
N LEU A 367 17.12 -1.18 17.87
CA LEU A 367 18.57 -1.18 17.98
C LEU A 367 19.10 -1.91 19.23
N PRO A 368 18.55 -1.70 20.45
CA PRO A 368 18.93 -2.49 21.62
C PRO A 368 18.69 -3.98 21.41
N TYR A 369 17.53 -4.35 20.88
CA TYR A 369 17.21 -5.75 20.58
C TYR A 369 18.20 -6.38 19.59
N LEU A 370 18.64 -5.66 18.56
CA LEU A 370 19.64 -6.18 17.62
C LEU A 370 21.00 -6.41 18.30
N ARG A 371 21.46 -5.47 19.15
CA ARG A 371 22.71 -5.60 19.91
C ARG A 371 22.68 -6.78 20.88
N ASP A 372 21.60 -6.91 21.64
CA ASP A 372 21.40 -8.00 22.61
C ASP A 372 21.37 -9.38 21.93
N ASN A 373 21.10 -9.41 20.62
CA ASN A 373 21.07 -10.62 19.81
C ASN A 373 22.29 -10.77 18.89
N GLY A 374 23.39 -10.06 19.17
CA GLY A 374 24.69 -10.27 18.54
C GLY A 374 24.85 -9.70 17.13
N LEU A 375 24.01 -8.75 16.73
CA LEU A 375 24.23 -7.97 15.50
C LEU A 375 25.05 -6.72 15.84
N ASP A 376 26.19 -6.57 15.16
CA ASP A 376 27.05 -5.39 15.28
C ASP A 376 26.37 -4.19 14.60
N VAL A 377 25.74 -3.35 15.42
CA VAL A 377 25.12 -2.09 15.00
C VAL A 377 26.05 -0.98 15.48
N PRO A 378 26.63 -0.13 14.60
CA PRO A 378 27.45 0.99 15.01
C PRO A 378 26.75 1.83 16.08
N ALA A 379 27.42 2.02 17.22
CA ALA A 379 26.87 2.79 18.33
C ALA A 379 26.52 4.22 17.89
N MET A 380 25.36 4.71 18.35
CA MET A 380 25.04 6.14 18.36
C MET A 380 26.13 6.84 19.17
N ARG A 381 27.07 7.50 18.49
CA ARG A 381 27.84 8.57 19.14
C ARG A 381 26.98 9.83 19.02
N PRO A 382 26.65 10.51 20.13
CA PRO A 382 26.09 11.85 20.05
C PRO A 382 27.00 12.69 19.17
N GLU A 383 26.42 13.45 18.23
CA GLU A 383 27.19 14.51 17.58
C GLU A 383 27.63 15.50 18.68
N GLU A 384 28.93 15.77 18.74
CA GLU A 384 29.55 16.74 19.67
C GLU A 384 29.19 18.18 19.29
#